data_AF-A0A5D4IGH8-F1
#
_entry.id   AF-A0A5D4IGH8-F1
#
_cell.length_a   1.000
_cell.length_b   1.000
_cell.length_c   1.000
_cell.angle_alpha   90.00
_cell.angle_beta   90.00
_cell.angle_gamma   90.00
#
_symmetry.space_group_name_H-M   'P 1'
#
loop_
_entity.id
_entity.type
_entity.pdbx_description
1 polymer ?
#
loop_
_entity_poly.entity_id
_entity_poly.type
_entity_poly.pdbx_seq_one_letter_code
_entity_poly.pdbx_strand_id
1 'polypeptide(L)' 'RALRQPARLLKHRLIALLPPPLPGAHDLAMPAPRITVTPFQTCDGCERAFRSPTPGRCRDCRTDHAQTAA' A
#
# COMPACT_ATOMS: atom_id res chain seq x y z
N ARG A 1 -8.79 -36.96 24.50
CA ARG A 1 -10.01 -36.60 25.28
C ARG A 1 -10.96 -35.85 24.34
N ALA A 2 -12.11 -36.43 24.01
CA ALA A 2 -13.07 -35.78 23.10
C ALA A 2 -13.72 -34.56 23.78
N LEU A 3 -13.96 -33.51 22.99
CA LEU A 3 -14.71 -32.34 23.44
C LEU A 3 -16.17 -32.75 23.65
N ARG A 4 -16.72 -32.44 24.83
CA ARG A 4 -18.13 -32.76 25.15
C ARG A 4 -19.14 -32.01 24.28
N GLN A 5 -18.77 -30.84 23.76
CA GLN A 5 -19.67 -29.98 22.98
C GLN A 5 -18.91 -29.25 21.86
N PRO A 6 -18.49 -29.97 20.80
CA PRO A 6 -17.68 -29.39 19.72
C PRO A 6 -18.40 -28.24 19.00
N ALA A 7 -19.72 -28.36 18.77
CA ALA A 7 -20.51 -27.31 18.13
C ALA A 7 -20.58 -26.02 18.97
N ARG A 8 -20.66 -26.13 20.30
CA ARG A 8 -20.71 -24.97 21.19
C ARG A 8 -19.35 -24.27 21.27
N LEU A 9 -18.26 -25.04 21.27
CA LEU A 9 -16.90 -24.50 21.18
C LEU A 9 -16.69 -23.74 19.86
N LEU A 10 -17.13 -24.31 18.74
CA LEU A 10 -17.05 -23.68 17.42
C LEU A 10 -17.81 -22.34 17.42
N LYS A 11 -19.07 -22.35 17.86
CA LYS A 11 -19.88 -21.12 17.96
C LYS A 11 -19.21 -20.05 18.82
N HIS A 12 -18.66 -20.43 19.97
CA HIS A 12 -17.97 -19.49 20.84
C HIS A 12 -16.74 -18.89 20.16
N ARG A 13 -15.90 -19.71 19.52
CA ARG A 13 -14.70 -19.22 18.81
C ARG A 13 -15.04 -18.27 17.67
N LEU A 14 -16.07 -18.59 16.89
CA LEU A 14 -16.51 -17.74 15.78
C LEU A 14 -16.95 -16.35 16.24
N ILE A 15 -17.56 -16.25 17.43
CA ILE A 15 -18.04 -14.96 17.97
C ILE A 15 -16.91 -14.24 18.71
N ALA A 16 -16.18 -14.93 19.58
CA ALA A 16 -15.20 -14.33 20.48
C ALA A 16 -13.89 -13.91 19.78
N LEU A 17 -13.55 -14.56 18.65
CA LEU A 17 -12.36 -14.25 17.87
C LEU A 17 -12.69 -13.46 16.60
N LEU A 18 -13.87 -12.85 16.54
CA LEU A 18 -14.20 -11.97 15.45
C LEU A 18 -13.28 -10.74 15.54
N PRO A 19 -12.60 -10.34 14.45
CA PRO A 19 -11.84 -9.10 14.46
C PRO A 19 -12.78 -7.91 14.76
N PRO A 20 -12.26 -6.82 15.34
CA PRO A 20 -13.05 -5.62 15.58
C PRO A 20 -13.70 -5.15 14.26
N PRO A 21 -14.94 -4.62 14.31
CA PRO A 21 -15.62 -4.16 13.11
C PRO A 21 -14.78 -3.09 12.42
N LEU A 22 -14.73 -3.16 11.09
CA LEU A 22 -14.13 -2.12 10.28
C LEU A 22 -14.86 -0.78 10.55
N PRO A 23 -14.13 0.35 10.58
CA PRO A 23 -14.76 1.67 10.66
C PRO A 23 -15.77 1.83 9.52
N GLY A 24 -16.90 2.48 9.81
CA GLY A 24 -17.95 2.70 8.81
C GLY A 24 -17.47 3.61 7.69
N ALA A 25 -18.13 3.57 6.53
CA ALA A 25 -17.83 4.47 5.42
C ALA A 25 -17.92 5.96 5.83
N HIS A 26 -18.76 6.28 6.80
CA HIS A 26 -18.88 7.63 7.38
C HIS A 26 -17.69 8.03 8.27
N ASP A 27 -17.06 7.09 8.96
CA ASP A 27 -15.84 7.33 9.75
C ASP A 27 -14.63 7.58 8.84
N LEU A 28 -14.63 6.94 7.66
CA LEU A 28 -13.63 7.14 6.60
C LEU A 28 -13.86 8.42 5.78
N ALA A 29 -15.02 9.07 5.95
CA ALA A 29 -15.37 10.31 5.24
C ALA A 29 -14.78 11.58 5.89
N MET A 30 -13.92 11.44 6.91
CA MET A 30 -12.97 12.50 7.22
C MET A 30 -12.29 12.90 5.91
N PRO A 31 -12.15 14.20 5.59
CA PRO A 31 -11.45 14.61 4.39
C PRO A 31 -10.01 14.14 4.50
N ALA A 32 -9.73 12.97 3.96
CA ALA A 32 -8.39 12.44 3.90
C ALA A 32 -7.55 13.53 3.22
N PRO A 33 -6.39 13.92 3.78
CA PRO A 33 -5.48 14.79 3.06
C PRO A 33 -5.31 14.14 1.69
N ARG A 34 -5.65 14.87 0.61
CA ARG A 34 -5.61 14.35 -0.75
C ARG A 34 -4.25 13.70 -0.90
N ILE A 35 -4.22 12.37 -0.95
CA ILE A 35 -2.95 11.66 -1.02
C ILE A 35 -2.33 12.13 -2.32
N THR A 36 -1.27 12.92 -2.24
CA THR A 36 -0.55 13.38 -3.43
C THR A 36 0.13 12.15 -4.00
N VAL A 37 -0.57 11.46 -4.89
CA VAL A 37 -0.04 10.29 -5.58
C VAL A 37 1.10 10.77 -6.45
N THR A 38 2.32 10.34 -6.15
CA THR A 38 3.46 10.61 -7.03
C THR A 38 3.21 9.88 -8.36
N PRO A 39 3.14 10.61 -9.49
CA PRO A 39 2.76 10.01 -10.75
C PRO A 39 3.82 9.00 -11.21
N PHE A 40 3.34 8.04 -11.99
CA PHE A 40 4.16 6.99 -12.58
C PHE A 40 4.55 7.40 -14.00
N GLN A 41 5.82 7.23 -14.35
CA GLN A 41 6.37 7.65 -15.64
C GLN A 41 7.50 6.70 -16.07
N THR A 42 7.72 6.59 -17.38
CA THR A 42 8.80 5.80 -17.99
C THR A 42 9.99 6.70 -18.27
N CYS A 43 11.21 6.21 -18.06
CA CYS A 43 12.44 6.96 -18.29
C CYS A 43 12.87 6.93 -19.76
N ASP A 44 12.99 8.09 -20.40
CA ASP A 44 13.41 8.22 -21.81
C ASP A 44 14.84 7.75 -22.12
N GLY A 45 15.66 7.47 -21.09
CA GLY A 45 17.05 7.04 -21.27
C GLY A 45 17.27 5.54 -21.13
N CYS A 46 16.36 4.80 -20.50
CA CYS A 46 16.56 3.37 -20.20
C CYS A 46 15.25 2.57 -20.09
N GLU A 47 14.12 3.16 -20.47
CA GLU A 47 12.77 2.57 -20.42
C GLU A 47 12.34 2.07 -19.03
N ARG A 48 13.05 2.45 -17.97
CA ARG A 48 12.74 2.05 -16.59
C ARG A 48 11.54 2.84 -16.08
N ALA A 49 10.54 2.11 -15.61
CA ALA A 49 9.41 2.65 -14.86
C ALA A 49 9.82 3.22 -13.50
N PHE A 50 9.38 4.43 -13.16
CA PHE A 50 9.64 5.06 -11.86
C PHE A 50 8.55 6.06 -11.46
N ARG A 51 8.60 6.53 -10.19
CA ARG A 51 7.70 7.57 -9.67
C ARG A 51 8.47 8.84 -9.39
N SER A 52 7.96 9.97 -9.87
CA SER A 52 8.54 11.31 -9.64
C SER A 52 7.46 12.38 -9.67
N PRO A 53 7.56 13.46 -8.88
CA PRO A 53 6.62 14.58 -8.98
C PRO A 53 6.77 15.38 -10.27
N THR A 54 7.94 15.32 -10.92
CA THR A 54 8.23 16.01 -12.17
C THR A 54 8.69 15.05 -13.27
N PRO A 55 8.38 15.34 -14.55
CA PRO A 55 8.95 14.62 -15.69
C PRO A 55 10.48 14.65 -15.66
N GLY A 56 11.14 13.56 -16.09
CA GLY A 56 12.59 13.50 -16.13
C GLY A 56 13.17 12.10 -16.30
N ARG A 57 14.46 11.96 -16.03
CA ARG A 57 15.17 10.67 -16.05
C ARG A 57 15.14 9.99 -14.69
N CYS A 58 15.24 8.67 -14.69
CA CYS A 58 15.31 7.87 -13.46
C CYS A 58 16.56 8.21 -12.64
N ARG A 59 16.59 7.77 -11.37
CA ARG A 59 17.72 8.01 -10.47
C ARG A 59 19.05 7.58 -11.08
N ASP A 60 19.11 6.40 -11.69
CA ASP A 60 20.35 5.83 -12.23
C ASP A 60 20.88 6.65 -13.40
N CYS A 61 20.02 6.98 -14.37
CA CYS A 61 20.41 7.85 -15.49
C CYS A 61 20.84 9.24 -14.99
N ARG A 62 20.15 9.81 -13.99
CA ARG A 62 20.56 11.09 -13.40
C ARG A 62 21.94 11.02 -12.75
N THR A 63 22.25 9.93 -12.04
CA THR A 63 23.57 9.74 -11.42
C THR A 63 24.67 9.50 -12.46
N ASP A 64 24.37 8.75 -13.52
CA ASP A 64 25.30 8.47 -14.62
C ASP A 64 25.68 9.75 -15.40
N HIS A 65 24.69 10.59 -15.69
CA HIS A 65 24.95 11.91 -16.28
C HIS A 65 25.79 12.82 -15.38
N ALA A 66 25.52 12.82 -14.07
CA ALA A 66 26.30 13.62 -13.13
C ALA A 66 27.75 13.13 -13.02
N GLN A 67 27.98 11.83 -13.11
CA GLN A 67 29.33 11.24 -13.13
C GLN A 67 30.09 11.54 -14.42
N THR A 68 29.40 11.57 -15.56
CA THR A 68 30.01 11.90 -16.86
C THR A 68 30.37 13.39 -16.96
N ALA A 69 29.66 14.26 -16.26
CA ALA A 69 29.88 15.71 -16.28
C ALA A 69 30.95 16.20 -15.29
N ALA A 70 31.50 15.32 -14.45
CA ALA A 70 32.58 15.59 -13.51
C ALA A 70 33.94 15.22 -14.11
#